data_AF-A0A6I3LL70-F1
#
_entry.id   AF-A0A6I3LL70-F1
#
_cell.length_a   1.000
_cell.length_b   1.000
_cell.length_c   1.000
_cell.angle_alpha   90.00
_cell.angle_beta   90.00
_cell.angle_gamma   90.00
#
_symmetry.space_group_name_H-M   'P 1'
#
loop_
_entity.id
_entity.type
_entity.pdbx_description
1 polymer ?
#
loop_
_entity_poly.entity_id
_entity_poly.type
_entity_poly.pdbx_seq_one_letter_code
_entity_poly.pdbx_strand_id
1 'polypeptide(L)' 'MEVELNYVKTVLHNVSFDSTLFNKELKKATTTLLPYDLERLHQWVGEYVEMKPELKESIEFSL' A
#
# COMPACT_ATOMS: atom_id res chain seq x y z
N MET A 1 -11.48 -12.99 -7.68
CA MET A 1 -11.84 -11.62 -7.30
C MET A 1 -10.53 -10.85 -7.23
N GLU A 2 -10.25 -10.01 -8.24
CA GLU A 2 -9.07 -9.11 -8.27
C GLU A 2 -9.47 -7.65 -8.03
N VAL A 3 -10.77 -7.39 -7.85
CA VAL A 3 -11.35 -6.04 -7.80
C VAL A 3 -10.90 -5.32 -6.53
N GLU A 4 -10.89 -6.02 -5.40
CA GLU A 4 -10.51 -5.47 -4.10
C GLU A 4 -9.05 -5.01 -4.06
N LEU A 5 -8.11 -5.83 -4.56
CA LEU A 5 -6.70 -5.47 -4.60
C LEU A 5 -6.44 -4.29 -5.55
N ASN A 6 -7.06 -4.26 -6.73
CA ASN A 6 -6.91 -3.16 -7.68
C ASN A 6 -7.50 -1.85 -7.14
N TYR A 7 -8.62 -1.93 -6.42
CA TYR A 7 -9.18 -0.79 -5.72
C TYR A 7 -8.22 -0.24 -4.66
N VAL A 8 -7.65 -1.10 -3.81
CA VAL A 8 -6.65 -0.71 -2.82
C VAL A 8 -5.45 -0.01 -3.47
N LYS A 9 -4.88 -0.59 -4.53
CA LYS A 9 -3.74 0.02 -5.25
C LYS A 9 -4.09 1.40 -5.81
N THR A 10 -5.29 1.57 -6.33
CA THR A 10 -5.78 2.86 -6.83
C THR A 10 -5.89 3.90 -5.71
N VAL A 11 -6.45 3.52 -4.55
CA VAL A 11 -6.53 4.40 -3.37
C VAL A 11 -5.13 4.81 -2.92
N LEU A 12 -4.22 3.84 -2.74
CA LEU A 12 -2.84 4.07 -2.33
C LEU A 12 -2.09 5.00 -3.30
N HIS A 13 -2.25 4.79 -4.61
CA HIS A 13 -1.69 5.68 -5.61
C HIS A 13 -2.23 7.11 -5.48
N ASN A 14 -3.54 7.27 -5.33
CA ASN A 14 -4.17 8.59 -5.24
C ASN A 14 -3.74 9.38 -4.01
N VAL A 15 -3.43 8.70 -2.89
CA VAL A 15 -2.97 9.35 -1.66
C VAL A 15 -1.45 9.38 -1.51
N SER A 16 -0.69 8.90 -2.50
CA SER A 16 0.76 8.73 -2.39
C SER A 16 1.57 10.04 -2.34
N PHE A 17 0.90 11.19 -2.43
CA PHE A 17 1.50 12.51 -2.24
C PHE A 17 1.64 12.89 -0.75
N ASP A 18 0.96 12.17 0.14
CA ASP A 18 0.96 12.38 1.59
C ASP A 18 1.31 11.06 2.29
N SER A 19 2.50 10.99 2.88
CA SER A 19 2.99 9.79 3.57
C SER A 19 2.13 9.37 4.76
N THR A 20 1.54 10.33 5.48
CA THR A 20 0.67 10.06 6.63
C THR A 20 -0.64 9.42 6.15
N LEU A 21 -1.24 9.99 5.10
CA LEU A 21 -2.46 9.44 4.52
C LEU A 21 -2.22 8.08 3.85
N PHE A 22 -1.08 7.92 3.17
CA PHE A 22 -0.67 6.65 2.58
C PHE A 22 -0.56 5.53 3.61
N ASN A 23 0.13 5.77 4.73
CA ASN A 23 0.24 4.79 5.82
C ASN A 23 -1.13 4.44 6.42
N LYS A 24 -2.03 5.42 6.55
CA LYS A 24 -3.39 5.20 7.05
C LYS A 24 -4.21 4.28 6.14
N GLU A 25 -4.19 4.52 4.83
CA GLU A 25 -4.92 3.67 3.88
C GLU A 25 -4.24 2.30 3.69
N LEU A 26 -2.91 2.23 3.78
CA LEU A 26 -2.17 0.96 3.75
C LEU A 26 -2.53 0.08 4.95
N LYS A 27 -2.57 0.64 6.16
CA LYS A 27 -3.00 -0.06 7.37
C LYS A 27 -4.46 -0.53 7.30
N LYS A 28 -5.32 0.22 6.62
CA LYS A 28 -6.71 -0.19 6.38
C LYS A 28 -6.78 -1.37 5.41
N ALA A 29 -5.94 -1.37 4.37
CA ALA A 29 -5.88 -2.47 3.41
C ALA A 29 -5.46 -3.80 4.07
N THR A 30 -4.55 -3.75 5.05
CA THR A 30 -4.03 -4.96 5.71
C THR A 30 -5.05 -5.67 6.59
N THR A 31 -6.10 -4.98 7.02
CA THR A 31 -7.23 -5.57 7.76
C THR A 31 -8.42 -5.94 6.87
N THR A 32 -8.41 -5.50 5.61
CA THR A 32 -9.53 -5.69 4.67
C THR A 32 -9.26 -6.80 3.66
N LEU A 33 -8.01 -6.99 3.26
CA LEU A 33 -7.63 -7.98 2.24
C LEU A 33 -7.52 -9.39 2.82
N LEU A 34 -7.82 -10.37 1.98
CA LEU A 34 -7.52 -11.77 2.26
C LEU A 34 -6.00 -12.00 2.27
N PRO A 35 -5.48 -13.02 2.98
CA PRO A 35 -4.04 -13.23 3.12
C PRO A 35 -3.28 -13.28 1.78
N TYR A 36 -3.84 -13.94 0.75
CA TYR A 36 -3.19 -14.03 -0.56
C TYR A 36 -3.10 -12.68 -1.29
N ASP A 37 -4.08 -11.79 -1.11
CA ASP A 37 -4.05 -10.45 -1.71
C ASP A 37 -3.17 -9.51 -0.90
N LEU A 38 -3.05 -9.74 0.41
CA LEU A 38 -2.14 -9.01 1.28
C LEU A 38 -0.68 -9.25 0.89
N GLU A 39 -0.29 -10.50 0.62
CA GLU A 39 1.06 -10.82 0.11
C GLU A 39 1.37 -10.10 -1.20
N ARG A 40 0.40 -10.07 -2.13
CA ARG A 40 0.52 -9.34 -3.41
C ARG A 40 0.58 -7.82 -3.20
N LEU A 41 -0.14 -7.31 -2.22
CA LEU A 41 -0.06 -5.90 -1.84
C LEU A 41 1.33 -5.56 -1.31
N HIS A 42 1.91 -6.39 -0.44
CA HIS A 42 3.24 -6.16 0.12
C HIS A 42 4.31 -6.07 -0.97
N GLN A 43 4.33 -7.03 -1.89
CA GLN A 43 5.26 -7.00 -3.01
C GLN A 43 5.10 -5.72 -3.84
N TRP A 44 3.85 -5.35 -4.15
CA TRP A 44 3.58 -4.14 -4.91
C TRP A 44 4.00 -2.87 -4.17
N VAL A 45 3.72 -2.75 -2.87
CA VAL A 45 4.12 -1.58 -2.07
C VAL A 45 5.64 -1.45 -2.05
N GLY A 46 6.36 -2.55 -1.85
CA GLY A 46 7.82 -2.56 -1.88
C GLY A 46 8.36 -2.02 -3.20
N GLU A 47 7.88 -2.53 -4.33
CA GLU A 47 8.27 -2.02 -5.66
C GLU A 47 7.86 -0.56 -5.89
N TYR A 48 6.67 -0.17 -5.40
CA TYR A 48 6.09 1.16 -5.62
C TYR A 48 6.89 2.28 -4.94
N VAL A 49 7.47 2.00 -3.77
CA VAL A 49 8.13 3.01 -2.93
C VAL A 49 9.61 3.16 -3.24
N GLU A 50 10.22 2.23 -3.98
CA GLU A 50 11.61 2.36 -4.44
C GLU A 50 11.86 3.63 -5.24
N MET A 51 10.85 4.11 -5.98
CA MET A 51 10.92 5.36 -6.74
C MET A 51 10.37 6.58 -5.98
N LYS A 52 10.02 6.44 -4.70
CA LYS A 52 9.42 7.48 -3.85
C LYS A 52 10.09 7.50 -2.46
N PRO A 53 11.29 8.08 -2.34
CA PRO A 53 12.05 8.07 -1.09
C PRO A 53 11.26 8.64 0.09
N GLU A 54 10.43 9.66 -0.14
CA GLU A 54 9.54 10.26 0.86
C GLU A 54 8.54 9.26 1.46
N LEU A 55 8.07 8.30 0.66
CA LEU A 55 7.22 7.22 1.15
C LEU A 55 8.07 6.14 1.81
N LYS A 56 9.18 5.74 1.18
CA LYS A 56 10.06 4.67 1.66
C LYS A 56 10.56 4.93 3.09
N GLU A 57 10.93 6.17 3.41
CA GLU A 57 11.38 6.55 4.76
C GLU A 57 10.23 6.64 5.78
N SER A 58 8.99 6.83 5.32
CA SER A 58 7.82 7.06 6.16
C SER A 58 6.97 5.81 6.42
N ILE A 59 7.19 4.74 5.68
CA ILE A 59 6.34 3.55 5.76
C ILE A 59 6.60 2.82 7.07
N GLU A 60 5.57 2.78 7.92
CA GLU A 60 5.56 2.03 9.18
C GLU A 60 5.15 0.57 8.95
N PHE A 61 5.62 0.00 7.85
CA PHE A 61 5.28 -1.34 7.42
C PHE A 61 6.58 -2.12 7.26
N SER A 62 6.75 -3.16 8.08
CA SER A 62 7.87 -4.10 7.90
C SER A 62 7.61 -4.91 6.65
N LEU A 63 8.15 -4.43 5.52
CA LEU A 63 8.25 -5.18 4.27
C LEU A 63 9.26 -6.33 4.40
#